data_AF-A0A7I7TFF4-F1
#
_entry.id   AF-A0A7I7TFF4-F1
#
_cell.length_a   1.000
_cell.length_b   1.000
_cell.length_c   1.000
_cell.angle_alpha   90.00
_cell.angle_beta   90.00
_cell.angle_gamma   90.00
#
_symmetry.space_group_name_H-M   'P 1'
#
loop_
_entity.id
_entity.type
_entity.pdbx_description
1 polymer ?
#
loop_
_entity_poly.entity_id
_entity_poly.type
_entity_poly.pdbx_seq_one_letter_code
_entity_poly.pdbx_strand_id
1 'polypeptide(L)'
;MLWQLSTIRHIVDAMATITTTTSPAAPGGAACPVIRRGPVTVDYLRVHPTVSVEQAALLLGVSRAYAYQLTHAGELDAITLGEKRVRVKSASLLRVLGED
;
A
#
# COMPACT_ATOMS: atom_id res chain seq x y z
N MET A 1 37.75 -1.67 -20.80
CA MET A 1 37.47 -3.12 -20.89
C MET A 1 37.59 -3.69 -19.48
N LEU A 2 36.66 -4.55 -19.06
CA LEU A 2 36.29 -4.95 -17.68
C LEU A 2 35.33 -3.96 -16.99
N TRP A 3 34.01 -4.11 -17.21
CA TRP A 3 33.07 -4.99 -16.48
C TRP A 3 32.96 -4.57 -15.00
N GLN A 4 31.89 -3.85 -14.62
CA GLN A 4 30.62 -4.42 -14.16
C GLN A 4 30.83 -5.34 -12.96
N LEU A 5 30.39 -4.90 -11.77
CA LEU A 5 30.00 -5.64 -10.55
C LEU A 5 30.37 -4.82 -9.29
N SER A 6 29.63 -3.75 -8.96
CA SER A 6 29.65 -3.25 -7.57
C SER A 6 28.44 -2.38 -7.15
N THR A 7 27.31 -2.44 -7.85
CA THR A 7 26.18 -1.48 -7.65
C THR A 7 24.92 -2.12 -7.07
N ILE A 8 25.00 -3.29 -6.42
CA ILE A 8 23.80 -4.00 -5.92
C ILE A 8 23.78 -4.15 -4.38
N ARG A 9 24.73 -3.56 -3.65
CA ARG A 9 24.79 -3.69 -2.18
C ARG A 9 24.40 -2.42 -1.39
N HIS A 10 24.16 -1.30 -2.05
CA HIS A 10 23.85 -0.02 -1.37
C HIS A 10 22.36 0.26 -1.14
N ILE A 11 21.45 -0.55 -1.69
CA ILE A 11 20.00 -0.28 -1.60
C ILE A 11 19.38 -0.84 -0.31
N VAL A 12 19.99 -1.83 0.33
CA VAL A 12 19.37 -2.55 1.46
C VAL A 12 19.62 -1.88 2.83
N ASP A 13 20.62 -1.00 2.96
CA ASP A 13 20.95 -0.33 4.24
C ASP A 13 20.17 0.97 4.50
N ALA A 14 19.44 1.49 3.51
CA ALA A 14 18.73 2.77 3.62
C ALA A 14 17.27 2.65 4.14
N MET A 15 16.89 1.54 4.78
CA MET A 15 15.53 1.32 5.30
C MET A 15 15.32 1.77 6.75
N ALA A 16 16.34 2.23 7.47
CA ALA A 16 16.24 2.51 8.92
C ALA A 16 15.96 3.97 9.29
N THR A 17 15.85 4.92 8.35
CA THR A 17 15.69 6.35 8.70
C THR A 17 14.70 7.08 7.79
N ILE A 18 13.43 6.66 7.78
CA ILE A 18 12.34 7.55 7.35
C ILE A 18 11.83 8.32 8.56
N THR A 19 12.55 9.42 8.82
CA THR A 19 12.15 10.53 9.68
C THR A 19 10.74 10.98 9.29
N THR A 20 9.75 10.73 10.13
CA THR A 20 8.39 11.23 9.93
C THR A 20 8.34 12.68 10.41
N THR A 21 8.57 13.63 9.50
CA THR A 21 8.23 15.04 9.72
C THR A 21 6.72 15.20 9.55
N THR A 22 5.99 15.25 10.67
CA THR A 22 4.55 15.57 10.70
C THR A 22 4.37 17.09 10.53
N SER A 23 3.84 17.50 9.38
CA SER A 23 3.27 18.83 9.16
C SER A 23 1.76 18.80 9.46
N PRO A 24 1.20 19.71 10.29
CA PRO A 24 -0.21 19.75 10.58
C PRO A 24 -0.95 20.61 9.54
N ALA A 25 -1.51 19.99 8.50
CA ALA A 25 -2.36 20.68 7.53
C ALA A 25 -3.85 20.36 7.75
N ALA A 26 -4.52 21.32 8.40
CA ALA A 26 -5.90 21.82 8.28
C ALA A 26 -7.13 20.88 8.11
N PRO A 27 -8.28 21.23 8.74
CA PRO A 27 -9.50 20.42 8.74
C PRO A 27 -10.45 20.86 7.61
N GLY A 28 -10.86 19.94 6.73
CA GLY A 28 -11.73 20.32 5.62
C GLY A 28 -12.12 19.18 4.70
N GLY A 29 -12.69 18.13 5.26
CA GLY A 29 -13.23 17.02 4.48
C GLY A 29 -13.53 15.89 5.44
N ALA A 30 -14.76 15.38 5.44
CA ALA A 30 -15.20 14.30 6.30
C ALA A 30 -14.22 13.12 6.19
N ALA A 31 -13.26 13.10 7.11
CA ALA A 31 -12.27 12.07 7.23
C ALA A 31 -13.06 10.80 7.52
N CYS A 32 -12.99 9.78 6.64
CA CYS A 32 -13.08 8.46 7.24
C CYS A 32 -11.93 8.46 8.24
N PRO A 33 -12.18 8.13 9.51
CA PRO A 33 -11.11 8.07 10.46
C PRO A 33 -10.03 7.22 9.79
N VAL A 34 -8.85 7.82 9.57
CA VAL A 34 -7.65 7.05 9.31
C VAL A 34 -7.40 6.35 10.63
N ILE A 35 -8.19 5.31 10.89
CA ILE A 35 -7.92 4.35 11.94
C ILE A 35 -6.59 3.81 11.47
N ARG A 36 -5.52 4.19 12.17
CA ARG A 36 -4.22 3.52 12.06
C ARG A 36 -4.46 2.10 12.61
N ARG A 37 -5.16 1.29 11.81
CA ARG A 37 -5.36 -0.13 12.08
C ARG A 37 -3.96 -0.73 12.05
N GLY A 38 -3.72 -1.65 12.98
CA GLY A 38 -2.46 -2.37 13.09
C GLY A 38 -2.08 -3.08 11.78
N PRO A 39 -0.94 -3.79 11.76
CA PRO A 39 -0.42 -4.40 10.56
C PRO A 39 -1.52 -5.19 9.84
N VAL A 40 -1.74 -4.89 8.56
CA VAL A 40 -2.65 -5.66 7.71
C VAL A 40 -1.96 -6.98 7.43
N THR A 41 -2.58 -8.08 7.85
CA THR A 41 -2.08 -9.45 7.66
C THR A 41 -2.96 -10.22 6.68
N VAL A 42 -2.51 -11.40 6.26
CA VAL A 42 -3.32 -12.32 5.43
C VAL A 42 -4.61 -12.70 6.16
N ASP A 43 -4.56 -13.01 7.46
CA ASP A 43 -5.76 -13.33 8.26
C ASP A 43 -6.75 -12.16 8.30
N TYR A 44 -6.25 -10.93 8.34
CA TYR A 44 -7.07 -9.73 8.27
C TYR A 44 -7.87 -9.66 6.96
N LEU A 45 -7.25 -10.03 5.83
CA LEU A 45 -7.91 -10.06 4.53
C LEU A 45 -9.01 -11.13 4.43
N ARG A 46 -8.88 -12.23 5.17
CA ARG A 46 -9.91 -13.30 5.20
C ARG A 46 -11.18 -12.85 5.92
N VAL A 47 -11.07 -11.95 6.89
CA VAL A 47 -12.20 -11.43 7.68
C VAL A 47 -12.80 -10.16 7.07
N HIS A 48 -11.96 -9.32 6.45
CA HIS A 48 -12.40 -8.03 5.92
C HIS A 48 -12.46 -8.06 4.39
N PRO A 49 -13.62 -7.76 3.76
CA PRO A 49 -13.77 -7.89 2.31
C PRO A 49 -13.05 -6.81 1.51
N THR A 50 -12.76 -5.65 2.13
CA THR A 50 -12.07 -4.54 1.47
C THR A 50 -11.09 -3.84 2.40
N VAL A 51 -10.01 -3.33 1.82
CA VAL A 51 -8.97 -2.55 2.50
C VAL A 51 -8.67 -1.27 1.74
N SER A 52 -8.01 -0.29 2.37
CA SER A 52 -7.56 0.90 1.65
C SER A 52 -6.36 0.58 0.74
N VAL A 53 -6.14 1.42 -0.27
CA VAL A 53 -4.96 1.31 -1.16
C VAL A 53 -3.64 1.43 -0.37
N GLU A 54 -3.61 2.28 0.65
CA GLU A 54 -2.45 2.41 1.55
C GLU A 54 -2.16 1.12 2.31
N GLN A 55 -3.20 0.46 2.82
CA GLN A 55 -3.06 -0.82 3.52
C GLN A 55 -2.58 -1.94 2.58
N ALA A 56 -3.10 -1.97 1.36
CA ALA A 56 -2.63 -2.89 0.33
C ALA A 56 -1.14 -2.66 0.01
N ALA A 57 -0.72 -1.39 -0.10
CA ALA A 57 0.67 -1.03 -0.35
C ALA A 57 1.61 -1.57 0.74
N LEU A 58 1.21 -1.40 2.01
CA LEU A 58 1.97 -1.90 3.16
C LEU A 58 2.08 -3.43 3.15
N LEU A 59 0.98 -4.13 2.84
CA LEU A 59 0.97 -5.60 2.79
C LEU A 59 1.83 -6.15 1.64
N LEU A 60 1.80 -5.50 0.48
CA LEU A 60 2.57 -5.89 -0.71
C LEU A 60 4.04 -5.44 -0.64
N GLY A 61 4.42 -4.61 0.34
CA GLY A 61 5.76 -4.06 0.44
C GLY A 61 6.11 -3.04 -0.66
N VAL A 62 5.11 -2.35 -1.21
CA VAL A 62 5.27 -1.36 -2.29
C VAL A 62 4.96 0.06 -1.82
N SER A 63 5.39 1.06 -2.60
CA SER A 63 5.05 2.45 -2.29
C SER A 63 3.55 2.72 -2.49
N ARG A 64 3.01 3.68 -1.72
CA ARG A 64 1.62 4.14 -1.86
C ARG A 64 1.30 4.56 -3.29
N ALA A 65 2.16 5.39 -3.89
CA ALA A 65 1.95 5.90 -5.25
C ALA A 65 1.87 4.76 -6.27
N TYR A 66 2.72 3.75 -6.12
CA TYR A 66 2.71 2.58 -7.00
C TYR A 66 1.45 1.74 -6.80
N ALA A 67 0.98 1.53 -5.58
CA ALA A 67 -0.29 0.83 -5.34
C ALA A 67 -1.49 1.55 -5.99
N TYR A 68 -1.52 2.89 -5.97
CA TYR A 68 -2.53 3.65 -6.72
C TYR A 68 -2.40 3.46 -8.22
N GLN A 69 -1.19 3.44 -8.77
CA GLN A 69 -0.97 3.16 -10.19
C GLN A 69 -1.50 1.76 -10.58
N LEU A 70 -1.20 0.72 -9.79
CA LEU A 70 -1.72 -0.63 -10.02
C LEU A 70 -3.24 -0.68 -9.96
N THR A 71 -3.83 0.07 -9.03
CA THR A 71 -5.28 0.20 -8.92
C THR A 71 -5.90 0.86 -10.15
N HIS A 72 -5.28 1.94 -10.64
CA HIS A 72 -5.72 2.64 -11.87
C HIS A 72 -5.49 1.82 -13.14
N ALA A 73 -4.45 0.98 -13.16
CA ALA A 73 -4.17 0.06 -14.24
C ALA A 73 -5.11 -1.16 -14.26
N GLY A 74 -5.87 -1.40 -13.18
CA GLY A 74 -6.78 -2.53 -13.05
C GLY A 74 -6.11 -3.83 -12.59
N GLU A 75 -4.82 -3.79 -12.26
CA GLU A 75 -4.06 -4.94 -11.73
C GLU A 75 -4.50 -5.31 -10.31
N LEU A 76 -4.97 -4.32 -9.55
CA LEU A 76 -5.62 -4.52 -8.26
C LEU A 76 -7.09 -4.16 -8.39
N ASP A 77 -7.97 -5.14 -8.17
CA ASP A 77 -9.41 -4.94 -8.26
C ASP A 77 -9.88 -4.04 -7.10
N ALA A 78 -10.27 -2.82 -7.44
CA ALA A 78 -10.71 -1.82 -6.49
C ALA A 78 -12.08 -1.25 -6.83
N ILE A 79 -12.79 -0.87 -5.78
CA ILE A 79 -14.05 -0.17 -5.84
C ILE A 79 -13.85 1.27 -5.38
N THR A 80 -14.44 2.20 -6.13
CA THR A 80 -14.51 3.60 -5.73
C THR A 80 -15.80 3.81 -4.94
N LEU A 81 -15.66 4.26 -3.69
CA LEU A 81 -16.77 4.64 -2.81
C LEU A 81 -16.97 6.17 -2.91
N GLY A 82 -17.94 6.59 -3.71
CA GLY A 82 -18.19 7.99 -4.01
C GLY A 82 -17.12 8.59 -4.93
N GLU A 83 -16.83 9.88 -4.80
CA GLU A 83 -15.93 10.58 -5.73
C GLU A 83 -14.44 10.42 -5.41
N LYS A 84 -14.10 10.12 -4.15
CA LYS A 84 -12.72 10.30 -3.65
C LYS A 84 -12.10 9.10 -2.95
N ARG A 85 -12.89 8.09 -2.56
CA ARG A 85 -12.38 6.97 -1.76
C ARG A 85 -12.22 5.74 -2.62
N VAL A 86 -11.04 5.15 -2.62
CA VAL A 86 -10.76 3.91 -3.36
C VAL A 86 -10.44 2.82 -2.35
N ARG A 87 -11.04 1.64 -2.54
CA ARG A 87 -10.87 0.45 -1.70
C ARG A 87 -10.54 -0.75 -2.55
N VAL A 88 -9.50 -1.48 -2.19
CA VAL A 88 -9.08 -2.71 -2.87
C VAL A 88 -9.84 -3.90 -2.28
N LYS A 89 -10.28 -4.82 -3.14
CA LYS A 89 -10.93 -6.06 -2.70
C LYS A 89 -9.89 -7.01 -2.13
N SER A 90 -10.15 -7.53 -0.94
CA SER A 90 -9.23 -8.45 -0.25
C SER A 90 -9.00 -9.74 -1.03
N ALA A 91 -10.02 -10.25 -1.73
CA ALA A 91 -9.88 -11.42 -2.61
C ALA A 91 -8.85 -11.22 -3.73
N SER A 92 -8.79 -10.03 -4.33
CA SER A 92 -7.78 -9.71 -5.35
C SER A 92 -6.37 -9.71 -4.73
N LEU A 93 -6.22 -9.17 -3.52
CA LEU A 93 -4.93 -9.20 -2.83
C LEU A 93 -4.50 -10.61 -2.44
N LEU A 94 -5.42 -11.46 -1.96
CA LEU A 94 -5.13 -12.85 -1.63
C LEU A 94 -4.63 -13.63 -2.85
N ARG A 95 -5.24 -13.42 -4.02
CA ARG A 95 -4.78 -14.03 -5.28
C ARG A 95 -3.38 -13.60 -5.68
N VAL A 96 -3.07 -12.31 -5.55
CA VAL A 96 -1.73 -11.77 -5.84
C VAL A 96 -0.69 -12.35 -4.87
N LEU A 97 -1.08 -12.59 -3.62
CA LEU A 97 -0.23 -13.20 -2.60
C LEU A 97 -0.14 -14.73 -2.70
N GLY A 98 -1.02 -15.39 -3.48
CA GLY A 98 -1.09 -16.85 -3.59
C GLY A 98 -1.77 -17.54 -2.39
N GLU A 99 -2.63 -16.81 -1.68
CA GLU A 99 -3.27 -17.22 -0.41
C GLU A 99 -4.80 -17.47 -0.53
N ASP A 100 -5.34 -17.48 -1.75
CA ASP A 100 -6.77 -17.70 -2.08
C ASP A 100 -7.21 -19.16 -1.84
#